data_AF-A0AAN8HKK8-F1
#
_entry.id   AF-A0AAN8HKK8-F1
#
_cell.length_a   1.000
_cell.length_b   1.000
_cell.length_c   1.000
_cell.angle_alpha   90.00
_cell.angle_beta   90.00
_cell.angle_gamma   90.00
#
_symmetry.space_group_name_H-M   'P 1'
#
loop_
_entity.id
_entity.type
_entity.pdbx_description
1 polymer ?
#
loop_
_entity_poly.entity_id
_entity_poly.type
_entity_poly.pdbx_seq_one_letter_code
_entity_poly.pdbx_strand_id
1 'polypeptide(L)'
;MDGLLDVSSREDIFAVHMTFLPKRKGDLEAFVEGWNNHPLRTERNRTPEQLWHTGMMLHPINQPENLEDIQEPEVDWDVAADYGEDVDGVVVVPECQYPLDEQQRAELQCLMDENEGQTEEATRNQYLLCRAYLV
;
A
#
# COMPACT_ATOMS: atom_id res chain seq x y z
N MET A 1 -8.85 -23.83 -20.80
CA MET A 1 -8.70 -23.77 -19.33
C MET A 1 -8.07 -22.42 -19.06
N ASP A 2 -8.77 -21.38 -19.50
CA ASP A 2 -8.15 -20.10 -19.86
C ASP A 2 -8.63 -19.07 -18.84
N GLY A 3 -7.69 -18.30 -18.27
CA GLY A 3 -7.99 -17.28 -17.27
C GLY A 3 -8.04 -17.76 -15.82
N LEU A 4 -7.35 -18.86 -15.49
CA LEU A 4 -7.09 -19.27 -14.11
C LEU A 4 -5.73 -18.73 -13.65
N LEU A 5 -5.63 -18.27 -12.41
CA LEU A 5 -4.39 -17.78 -11.81
C LEU A 5 -3.34 -18.90 -11.71
N ASP A 6 -2.18 -18.72 -12.33
CA ASP A 6 -0.99 -19.54 -12.12
C ASP A 6 -0.02 -18.83 -11.18
N VAL A 7 0.11 -19.37 -9.96
CA VAL A 7 1.02 -18.85 -8.92
C VAL A 7 2.51 -19.02 -9.27
N SER A 8 2.83 -19.77 -10.31
CA SER A 8 4.20 -19.93 -10.81
C SER A 8 4.54 -18.95 -11.95
N SER A 9 3.53 -18.27 -12.53
CA SER A 9 3.73 -17.29 -13.60
C SER A 9 3.94 -15.90 -13.01
N ARG A 10 5.02 -15.26 -13.44
CA ARG A 10 5.37 -13.90 -13.02
C ARG A 10 4.35 -12.87 -13.50
N GLU A 11 3.84 -13.06 -14.71
CA GLU A 11 2.83 -12.20 -15.35
C GLU A 11 1.52 -12.27 -14.56
N ASP A 12 1.14 -13.46 -14.12
CA ASP A 12 -0.04 -13.68 -13.29
C ASP A 12 0.10 -13.05 -11.89
N ILE A 13 1.25 -13.20 -11.24
CA ILE A 13 1.54 -12.53 -9.96
C ILE A 13 1.50 -11.01 -10.12
N PHE A 14 2.11 -10.47 -11.19
CA PHE A 14 2.10 -9.05 -11.48
C PHE A 14 0.67 -8.54 -11.75
N ALA A 15 -0.11 -9.26 -12.54
CA ALA A 15 -1.49 -8.89 -12.85
C ALA A 15 -2.39 -8.88 -11.59
N VAL A 16 -2.19 -9.84 -10.69
CA VAL A 16 -2.85 -9.87 -9.38
C VAL A 16 -2.44 -8.64 -8.56
N HIS A 17 -1.15 -8.33 -8.46
CA HIS A 17 -0.69 -7.15 -7.73
C HIS A 17 -1.31 -5.87 -8.26
N MET A 18 -1.30 -5.65 -9.58
CA MET A 18 -1.93 -4.48 -10.19
C MET A 18 -3.43 -4.41 -9.89
N THR A 19 -4.14 -5.54 -9.94
CA THR A 19 -5.59 -5.60 -9.68
C THR A 19 -5.95 -5.22 -8.24
N PHE A 20 -5.16 -5.66 -7.26
CA PHE A 20 -5.47 -5.47 -5.84
C PHE A 20 -4.79 -4.26 -5.20
N LEU A 21 -3.72 -3.73 -5.78
CA LEU A 21 -2.99 -2.60 -5.19
C LEU A 21 -3.86 -1.34 -5.03
N PRO A 22 -4.66 -0.90 -6.03
CA PRO A 22 -5.57 0.24 -5.86
C PRO A 22 -6.62 0.00 -4.78
N LYS A 23 -7.18 -1.21 -4.72
CA LYS A 23 -8.20 -1.60 -3.72
C LYS A 23 -7.61 -1.52 -2.30
N ARG A 24 -6.42 -2.10 -2.10
CA ARG A 24 -5.71 -2.04 -0.81
C ARG A 24 -5.36 -0.60 -0.43
N LYS A 25 -4.97 0.24 -1.40
CA LYS A 25 -4.71 1.66 -1.15
C LYS A 25 -5.99 2.37 -0.67
N GLY A 26 -7.12 2.14 -1.35
CA GLY A 26 -8.41 2.69 -0.92
C GLY A 26 -8.82 2.23 0.49
N ASP A 27 -8.62 0.96 0.83
CA ASP A 27 -8.89 0.44 2.18
C ASP A 27 -8.01 1.12 3.24
N LEU A 28 -6.73 1.35 2.93
CA LEU A 28 -5.80 2.06 3.82
C LEU A 28 -6.17 3.54 3.97
N GLU A 29 -6.57 4.21 2.89
CA GLU A 29 -7.04 5.60 2.93
C GLU A 29 -8.31 5.72 3.79
N ALA A 30 -9.27 4.81 3.61
CA ALA A 30 -10.47 4.75 4.43
C ALA A 30 -10.14 4.45 5.91
N PHE A 31 -9.18 3.57 6.16
CA PHE A 31 -8.70 3.31 7.52
C PHE A 31 -8.08 4.56 8.14
N VAL A 32 -7.18 5.25 7.43
CA VAL A 32 -6.55 6.49 7.91
C VAL A 32 -7.60 7.55 8.20
N GLU A 33 -8.54 7.78 7.28
CA GLU A 33 -9.62 8.75 7.46
C GLU A 33 -10.46 8.43 8.70
N GLY A 34 -10.89 7.17 8.84
CA GLY A 34 -11.68 6.73 9.99
C GLY A 34 -10.90 6.80 11.30
N TRP A 35 -9.64 6.33 11.29
CA TRP A 35 -8.78 6.31 12.47
C TRP A 35 -8.43 7.72 12.93
N ASN A 36 -8.09 8.63 12.04
CA ASN A 36 -7.69 9.98 12.41
C ASN A 36 -8.86 10.84 12.91
N ASN A 37 -10.10 10.51 12.48
CA ASN A 37 -11.30 11.28 12.79
C ASN A 37 -12.27 10.60 13.77
N HIS A 38 -11.97 9.41 14.30
CA HIS A 38 -12.85 8.78 15.28
C HIS A 38 -12.74 9.45 16.66
N PRO A 39 -13.84 9.58 17.41
CA PRO A 39 -13.80 10.15 18.75
C PRO A 39 -13.20 9.18 19.77
N LEU A 40 -12.23 9.65 20.56
CA LEU A 40 -11.61 8.89 21.63
C LEU A 40 -12.36 9.10 22.95
N ARG A 41 -12.88 8.00 23.51
CA ARG A 41 -13.63 8.00 24.78
C ARG A 41 -12.79 8.53 25.96
N THR A 42 -11.50 8.21 25.99
CA THR A 42 -10.57 8.63 27.06
C THR A 42 -10.18 10.10 26.95
N GLU A 43 -10.29 10.69 25.77
CA GLU A 43 -9.86 12.07 25.46
C GLU A 43 -11.04 13.01 25.28
N ARG A 44 -12.11 12.81 26.07
CA ARG A 44 -13.33 13.64 26.05
C ARG A 44 -13.97 13.73 24.66
N ASN A 45 -13.96 12.62 23.92
CA ASN A 45 -14.57 12.51 22.59
C ASN A 45 -13.88 13.36 21.51
N ARG A 46 -12.63 13.76 21.74
CA ARG A 46 -11.77 14.39 20.72
C ARG A 46 -11.20 13.34 19.77
N THR A 47 -10.97 13.73 18.53
CA THR A 47 -10.33 12.86 17.54
C THR A 47 -8.80 12.92 17.67
N PRO A 48 -8.07 11.89 17.22
CA PRO A 48 -6.61 11.96 17.11
C PRO A 48 -6.10 13.23 16.42
N GLU A 49 -6.72 13.64 15.30
CA GLU A 49 -6.37 14.89 14.60
C GLU A 49 -6.58 16.15 15.45
N GLN A 50 -7.69 16.22 16.18
CA GLN A 50 -7.94 17.36 17.08
C GLN A 50 -6.91 17.43 18.20
N LEU A 51 -6.52 16.27 18.75
CA LEU A 51 -5.48 16.20 19.77
C LEU A 51 -4.12 16.60 19.21
N TRP A 52 -3.79 16.15 18.00
CA TRP A 52 -2.57 16.54 17.30
C TRP A 52 -2.49 18.05 17.11
N HIS A 53 -3.51 18.67 16.50
CA HIS A 53 -3.56 20.11 16.32
C HIS A 53 -3.52 20.88 17.64
N THR A 54 -4.25 20.42 18.66
CA THR A 54 -4.21 21.03 20.00
C THR A 54 -2.82 20.93 20.61
N GLY A 55 -2.16 19.78 20.47
CA GLY A 55 -0.79 19.54 20.92
C GLY A 55 0.20 20.49 20.24
N MET A 56 0.12 20.61 18.91
CA MET A 56 0.95 21.55 18.14
C MET A 56 0.76 23.01 18.56
N MET A 57 -0.47 23.43 18.87
CA MET A 57 -0.74 24.80 19.33
C MET A 57 -0.17 25.07 20.73
N LEU A 58 -0.24 24.09 21.63
CA LEU A 58 0.24 24.21 23.01
C LEU A 58 1.76 24.00 23.13
N HIS A 59 2.31 23.15 22.28
CA HIS A 59 3.71 22.75 22.24
C HIS A 59 4.20 22.79 20.79
N PRO A 60 4.52 23.98 20.25
CA PRO A 60 5.02 24.10 18.90
C PRO A 60 6.32 23.32 18.73
N ILE A 61 6.31 22.36 17.82
CA ILE A 61 7.49 21.63 17.37
C ILE A 61 7.82 22.07 15.94
N ASN A 62 9.10 22.18 15.61
CA ASN A 62 9.51 22.34 14.22
C ASN A 62 9.21 21.03 13.52
N GLN A 63 8.18 21.01 12.68
CA GLN A 63 7.89 19.83 11.89
C GLN A 63 9.04 19.60 10.91
N PRO A 64 9.59 18.37 10.85
CA PRO A 64 10.47 18.00 9.76
C PRO A 64 9.74 18.16 8.41
N GLU A 65 10.40 18.76 7.42
CA GLU A 65 9.83 18.93 6.08
C GLU A 65 9.78 17.61 5.30
N ASN A 66 10.63 16.63 5.67
CA ASN A 66 10.62 15.29 5.10
C ASN A 66 10.22 14.25 6.15
N LEU A 67 9.49 13.21 5.71
CA LEU A 67 9.18 12.05 6.56
C LEU A 67 10.44 11.33 7.06
N GLU A 68 11.53 11.36 6.29
CA GLU A 68 12.84 10.81 6.66
C GLU A 68 13.48 11.53 7.85
N ASP A 69 13.09 12.79 8.10
CA ASP A 69 13.58 13.60 9.22
C ASP A 69 12.75 13.35 10.51
N ILE A 70 11.65 12.59 10.43
CA ILE A 70 10.94 12.08 11.61
C ILE A 70 11.81 10.97 12.20
N GLN A 71 12.70 11.36 13.11
CA GLN A 71 13.43 10.39 13.91
C GLN A 71 12.43 9.77 14.90
N GLU A 72 12.30 8.45 14.89
CA GLU A 72 11.85 7.68 16.05
C GLU A 72 13.11 7.39 16.88
N PRO A 73 13.52 8.28 17.82
CA PRO A 73 14.82 8.20 18.48
C PRO A 73 15.02 6.93 19.32
N GLU A 74 13.97 6.13 19.50
CA GLU A 74 13.99 4.88 20.26
C GLU A 74 14.15 3.63 19.37
N VAL A 75 13.99 3.75 18.05
CA VAL A 75 14.09 2.62 17.11
C VAL A 75 15.41 2.71 16.35
N ASP A 76 16.35 1.86 16.72
CA ASP A 76 17.57 1.61 15.95
C ASP A 76 17.21 0.70 14.76
N TRP A 77 16.92 1.32 13.60
CA TRP A 77 16.54 0.59 12.40
C TRP A 77 17.65 -0.29 11.85
N ASP A 78 18.93 0.05 12.08
CA ASP A 78 20.06 -0.78 11.67
C ASP A 78 20.06 -2.09 12.48
N VAL A 79 19.77 -2.02 13.77
CA VAL A 79 19.60 -3.20 14.64
C VAL A 79 18.29 -3.94 14.38
N ALA A 80 17.19 -3.22 14.12
CA ALA A 80 15.88 -3.82 13.87
C ALA A 80 15.82 -4.54 12.50
N ALA A 81 16.61 -4.09 11.52
CA ALA A 81 16.75 -4.71 10.22
C ALA A 81 17.89 -5.73 10.15
N ASP A 82 18.77 -5.80 11.16
CA ASP A 82 19.81 -6.83 11.26
C ASP A 82 19.21 -8.16 11.73
N TYR A 83 18.65 -8.88 10.77
CA TYR A 83 18.33 -10.29 10.92
C TYR A 83 19.67 -11.05 10.85
N GLY A 84 20.27 -11.36 12.00
CA GLY A 84 21.55 -12.10 12.07
C GLY A 84 21.53 -13.39 11.23
N GLU A 85 22.70 -13.97 10.93
CA GLU A 85 22.85 -15.04 9.92
C GLU A 85 21.96 -16.30 10.13
N ASP A 86 21.41 -16.51 11.33
CA ASP A 86 20.63 -17.69 11.73
C ASP A 86 19.13 -17.41 12.02
N VAL A 87 18.50 -16.43 11.37
CA VAL A 87 17.03 -16.27 11.50
C VAL A 87 16.31 -17.27 10.59
N ASP A 88 15.73 -18.32 11.18
CA ASP A 88 14.87 -19.25 10.47
C ASP A 88 13.62 -18.50 9.96
N GLY A 89 13.45 -18.41 8.63
CA GLY A 89 12.34 -17.69 8.00
C GLY A 89 12.67 -16.36 7.30
N VAL A 90 13.94 -16.06 6.99
CA VAL A 90 14.28 -14.92 6.11
C VAL A 90 13.59 -15.09 4.75
N VAL A 91 12.62 -14.22 4.47
CA VAL A 91 11.92 -14.18 3.18
C VAL A 91 12.79 -13.41 2.19
N VAL A 92 13.54 -14.12 1.36
CA VAL A 92 14.24 -13.52 0.23
C VAL A 92 13.22 -13.18 -0.83
N VAL A 93 12.86 -11.89 -0.95
CA VAL A 93 11.98 -11.38 -2.01
C VAL A 93 12.81 -11.28 -3.29
N PRO A 94 12.46 -12.02 -4.37
CA PRO A 94 13.19 -11.92 -5.63
C PRO A 94 13.08 -10.52 -6.25
N GLU A 95 14.19 -10.00 -6.77
CA GLU A 95 14.17 -8.76 -7.54
C GLU A 95 13.36 -8.95 -8.83
N CYS A 96 12.18 -8.33 -8.90
CA CYS A 96 11.32 -8.36 -10.07
C CYS A 96 11.50 -7.06 -10.86
N GLN A 97 12.13 -7.13 -12.03
CA GLN A 97 12.10 -6.02 -12.99
C GLN A 97 10.64 -5.70 -13.36
N TYR A 98 10.26 -4.43 -13.33
CA TYR A 98 8.92 -4.04 -13.72
C TYR A 98 8.73 -4.36 -15.22
N PRO A 99 7.75 -5.18 -15.62
CA PRO A 99 7.63 -5.66 -16.99
C PRO A 99 7.20 -4.57 -17.99
N LEU A 100 6.72 -3.42 -17.50
CA LEU A 100 6.19 -2.32 -18.28
C LEU A 100 7.02 -1.04 -18.12
N ASP A 101 7.15 -0.27 -19.21
CA ASP A 101 7.66 1.09 -19.16
C ASP A 101 6.63 2.08 -18.57
N GLU A 102 7.01 3.36 -18.45
CA GLU A 102 6.13 4.38 -17.86
C GLU A 102 4.88 4.67 -18.69
N GLN A 103 4.98 4.62 -20.02
CA GLN A 103 3.84 4.84 -20.90
C GLN A 103 2.87 3.67 -20.80
N GLN A 104 3.39 2.44 -20.88
CA GLN A 104 2.61 1.21 -20.75
C GLN A 104 1.91 1.12 -19.39
N ARG A 105 2.57 1.57 -18.32
CA ARG A 105 1.96 1.69 -16.99
C ARG A 105 0.77 2.64 -16.98
N ALA A 106 0.93 3.83 -17.55
CA ALA A 106 -0.13 4.84 -17.58
C ALA A 106 -1.33 4.37 -18.41
N GLU A 107 -1.07 3.71 -19.55
CA GLU A 107 -2.10 3.10 -20.39
C GLU A 107 -2.87 2.01 -19.65
N LEU A 108 -2.14 1.08 -19.01
CA LEU A 108 -2.75 0.01 -18.22
C LEU A 108 -3.59 0.59 -17.06
N GLN A 109 -3.09 1.59 -16.36
CA GLN A 109 -3.83 2.23 -15.26
C GLN A 109 -5.14 2.84 -15.75
N CYS A 110 -5.12 3.55 -16.89
CA CYS A 110 -6.32 4.12 -17.49
C CYS A 110 -7.37 3.03 -17.79
N LEU A 111 -6.94 1.90 -18.39
CA LEU A 111 -7.83 0.78 -18.68
C LEU A 111 -8.39 0.13 -17.40
N MET A 112 -7.59 0.07 -16.33
CA MET A 112 -8.02 -0.47 -15.04
C MET A 112 -9.06 0.41 -14.36
N ASP A 113 -8.89 1.73 -14.44
CA ASP A 113 -9.80 2.74 -13.88
C ASP A 113 -11.13 2.74 -14.66
N GLU A 114 -11.10 2.61 -15.99
CA GLU A 114 -12.31 2.46 -16.83
C GLU A 114 -13.13 1.21 -16.50
N ASN A 115 -12.46 0.16 -15.99
CA ASN A 115 -13.07 -1.12 -15.63
C ASN A 115 -13.17 -1.30 -14.11
N GLU A 116 -13.12 -0.20 -13.35
CA GLU A 116 -13.22 -0.25 -11.89
C GLU A 116 -14.60 -0.72 -11.43
N GLY A 117 -14.60 -1.68 -10.51
CA GLY A 117 -15.81 -2.17 -9.89
C GLY A 117 -15.54 -2.94 -8.59
N GLN A 118 -16.54 -2.93 -7.71
CA GLN A 118 -16.50 -3.61 -6.41
C GLN A 118 -16.95 -5.08 -6.49
N THR A 119 -17.47 -5.52 -7.64
CA THR A 119 -17.94 -6.90 -7.80
C THR A 119 -16.76 -7.86 -8.02
N GLU A 120 -16.97 -9.13 -7.66
CA GLU A 120 -16.03 -10.21 -7.95
C GLU A 120 -15.80 -10.34 -9.47
N GLU A 121 -16.85 -10.14 -10.27
CA GLU A 121 -16.77 -10.17 -11.74
C GLU A 121 -15.91 -9.02 -12.29
N ALA A 122 -16.07 -7.80 -11.79
CA ALA A 122 -15.23 -6.67 -12.19
C ALA A 122 -13.77 -6.91 -11.83
N THR A 123 -13.51 -7.42 -10.62
CA THR A 123 -12.15 -7.76 -10.16
C THR A 123 -11.52 -8.84 -11.04
N ARG A 124 -12.28 -9.87 -11.40
CA ARG A 124 -11.84 -10.91 -12.34
C ARG A 124 -11.53 -10.32 -13.71
N ASN A 125 -12.37 -9.41 -14.22
CA ASN A 125 -12.15 -8.78 -15.52
C ASN A 125 -10.90 -7.88 -15.53
N GLN A 126 -10.65 -7.13 -14.44
CA GLN A 126 -9.42 -6.36 -14.27
C GLN A 126 -8.16 -7.24 -14.29
N TYR A 127 -8.21 -8.38 -13.59
CA TYR A 127 -7.13 -9.37 -13.64
C TYR A 127 -6.90 -9.91 -15.05
N LEU A 128 -7.97 -10.33 -15.75
CA LEU A 128 -7.86 -10.86 -17.11
C LEU A 128 -7.35 -9.80 -18.10
N LEU A 129 -7.77 -8.55 -17.95
CA LEU A 129 -7.31 -7.42 -18.76
C LEU A 129 -5.81 -7.19 -18.56
N CYS A 130 -5.36 -7.13 -17.30
CA CYS A 130 -3.96 -6.93 -16.98
C CYS A 130 -3.10 -8.11 -17.47
N ARG A 131 -3.55 -9.34 -17.27
CA ARG A 131 -2.86 -10.54 -17.79
C ARG A 131 -2.75 -10.51 -19.31
N ALA A 132 -3.82 -10.14 -20.02
CA ALA A 132 -3.82 -10.06 -21.47
C ALA A 132 -2.89 -8.95 -22.02
N TYR A 133 -2.66 -7.90 -21.24
CA TYR A 133 -1.72 -6.83 -21.60
C TYR A 133 -0.24 -7.25 -21.47
N LEU A 134 0.06 -8.24 -20.62
CA LEU A 134 1.42 -8.69 -20.31
C LEU A 134 1.93 -9.81 -21.23
N VAL A 135 1.04 -10.44 -22.03
CA VAL A 135 1.34 -11.57 -22.94
C VAL A 135 1.35 -11.10 -24.38
#